data_AF-A0A2V7D1S1-F1
#
_entry.id   AF-A0A2V7D1S1-F1
#
_cell.length_a   1.000
_cell.length_b   1.000
_cell.length_c   1.000
_cell.angle_alpha   90.00
_cell.angle_beta   90.00
_cell.angle_gamma   90.00
#
_symmetry.space_group_name_H-M   'P 1'
#
loop_
_entity.id
_entity.type
_entity.pdbx_description
1 polymer ?
#
loop_
_entity_poly.entity_id
_entity_poly.type
_entity_poly.pdbx_seq_one_letter_code
_entity_poly.pdbx_strand_id
1 'polypeptide(L)' 'MSVVLVTDSITGIGLATALHFGRLGDGVYAGVRNIATATELTTAVEVEKLPDFSGKRTSVARGRNP' A
#
# COMPACT_ATOMS: atom_id res chain seq x y z
N MET A 1 0.09 11.67 13.20
CA MET A 1 -0.96 11.15 12.31
C MET A 1 -0.87 11.88 10.99
N SER A 2 -0.05 11.32 10.10
CA SER A 2 0.15 11.83 8.75
C SER A 2 -0.59 10.97 7.73
N VAL A 3 -0.77 11.49 6.53
CA VAL A 3 -1.23 10.72 5.37
C VAL A 3 -0.02 10.43 4.49
N VAL A 4 0.22 9.15 4.18
CA VAL A 4 1.38 8.69 3.42
C VAL A 4 0.93 7.92 2.18
N LEU A 5 1.36 8.35 1.00
CA LEU A 5 1.20 7.61 -0.25
C LEU A 5 2.51 6.91 -0.58
N VAL A 6 2.47 5.58 -0.67
CA VAL A 6 3.61 4.77 -1.13
C VAL A 6 3.20 4.11 -2.44
N THR A 7 3.94 4.36 -3.51
CA THR A 7 3.73 3.70 -4.80
C THR A 7 4.65 2.50 -4.93
N ASP A 8 4.25 1.51 -5.73
CA ASP A 8 5.00 0.26 -5.94
C ASP A 8 5.18 -0.56 -4.64
N SER A 9 4.12 -0.61 -3.83
CA SER A 9 4.12 -1.23 -2.49
C SER A 9 3.87 -2.74 -2.48
N ILE A 10 4.12 -3.41 -3.60
CA ILE A 10 3.74 -4.83 -3.76
C ILE A 10 4.73 -5.74 -3.04
N THR A 11 6.02 -5.41 -3.10
CA THR A 11 7.15 -6.15 -2.51
C THR A 11 8.29 -5.19 -2.15
N GLY A 12 9.40 -5.72 -1.62
CA GLY A 12 10.67 -5.00 -1.48
C GLY A 12 10.57 -3.70 -0.64
N ILE A 13 11.23 -2.64 -1.10
CA ILE A 13 11.31 -1.37 -0.37
C ILE A 13 9.93 -0.72 -0.23
N GLY A 14 9.11 -0.72 -1.28
CA GLY A 14 7.78 -0.13 -1.24
C GLY A 14 6.87 -0.78 -0.21
N LEU A 15 6.93 -2.12 -0.09
CA LEU A 15 6.22 -2.85 0.97
C LEU A 15 6.77 -2.49 2.36
N ALA A 16 8.09 -2.55 2.55
CA ALA A 16 8.73 -2.25 3.82
C ALA A 16 8.41 -0.82 4.32
N THR A 17 8.39 0.16 3.41
CA THR A 17 8.01 1.54 3.72
C THR A 17 6.55 1.66 4.12
N ALA A 18 5.64 1.01 3.39
CA ALA A 18 4.21 1.03 3.72
C ALA A 18 3.93 0.44 5.11
N LEU A 19 4.56 -0.70 5.44
CA LEU A 19 4.44 -1.33 6.74
C LEU A 19 5.06 -0.46 7.85
N HIS A 20 6.21 0.16 7.59
CA HIS A 20 6.85 1.05 8.57
C HIS A 20 5.92 2.17 9.01
N PHE A 21 5.32 2.91 8.07
CA PHE A 21 4.38 3.98 8.41
C PHE A 21 3.07 3.46 9.01
N GLY A 22 2.59 2.29 8.58
CA GLY A 22 1.44 1.63 9.19
C GLY A 22 1.68 1.31 10.67
N ARG A 23 2.87 0.82 11.02
CA ARG A 23 3.27 0.53 12.42
C ARG A 23 3.39 1.78 13.29
N LEU A 24 3.73 2.92 12.68
CA LEU A 24 3.73 4.22 13.37
C LEU A 24 2.31 4.79 13.58
N GLY A 25 1.29 4.12 13.02
CA GLY A 25 -0.11 4.53 13.12
C GLY A 25 -0.52 5.58 12.09
N ASP A 26 0.28 5.83 11.05
CA ASP A 26 -0.08 6.77 9.99
C ASP A 26 -1.12 6.19 9.01
N GLY A 27 -1.86 7.08 8.33
CA GLY A 27 -2.83 6.70 7.30
C GLY A 27 -2.15 6.41 5.97
N VAL A 28 -1.86 5.13 5.69
CA VAL A 28 -1.11 4.70 4.50
C VAL A 28 -2.04 4.37 3.32
N TYR A 29 -1.72 4.95 2.16
CA TYR A 29 -2.26 4.62 0.84
C TYR A 29 -1.20 3.83 0.08
N ALA A 30 -1.43 2.53 -0.12
CA ALA A 30 -0.52 1.66 -0.86
C ALA A 30 -0.94 1.55 -2.33
N GLY A 31 -0.16 2.16 -3.21
CA GLY A 31 -0.34 2.15 -4.66
C GLY A 31 0.26 0.90 -5.29
N VAL A 32 -0.60 0.08 -5.89
CA VAL A 32 -0.19 -1.13 -6.62
C VAL A 32 -0.77 -1.11 -8.04
N ARG A 33 -0.10 -1.78 -8.98
CA ARG A 33 -0.57 -1.86 -10.38
C ARG A 33 -1.82 -2.73 -10.52
N ASN A 34 -1.87 -3.83 -9.78
CA ASN A 34 -2.99 -4.74 -9.74
C ASN A 34 -3.18 -5.23 -8.30
N ILE A 35 -4.35 -4.94 -7.73
CA ILE A 35 -4.68 -5.32 -6.36
C ILE A 35 -4.78 -6.85 -6.24
N ALA A 36 -5.25 -7.54 -7.28
CA ALA A 36 -5.41 -9.00 -7.26
C ALA A 36 -4.08 -9.75 -7.11
N THR A 37 -2.95 -9.11 -7.43
CA THR A 37 -1.61 -9.70 -7.31
C THR A 37 -0.83 -9.17 -6.10
N ALA A 38 -1.41 -8.29 -5.29
CA ALA A 38 -0.76 -7.68 -4.13
C ALA A 38 -0.85 -8.58 -2.88
N THR A 39 -0.56 -9.87 -3.03
CA THR A 39 -0.76 -10.89 -1.99
C THR A 39 0.14 -10.62 -0.78
N GLU A 40 1.44 -10.36 -0.99
CA GLU A 40 2.37 -10.10 0.12
C GLU A 40 1.95 -8.88 0.96
N LEU A 41 1.57 -7.78 0.29
CA LEU A 41 1.05 -6.58 0.96
C LEU A 41 -0.21 -6.90 1.78
N THR A 42 -1.16 -7.63 1.19
CA THR A 42 -2.43 -7.96 1.86
C THR A 42 -2.19 -8.86 3.07
N THR A 43 -1.39 -9.91 2.91
CA THR A 43 -1.03 -10.83 3.99
C THR A 43 -0.28 -10.12 5.10
N ALA A 44 0.68 -9.24 4.79
CA ALA A 44 1.43 -8.52 5.81
C ALA A 44 0.54 -7.59 6.64
N VAL A 45 -0.38 -6.87 6.00
CA VAL A 45 -1.36 -6.01 6.68
C VAL A 45 -2.26 -6.81 7.61
N GLU A 46 -2.74 -7.97 7.15
CA GLU A 46 -3.61 -8.85 7.94
C GLU A 46 -2.88 -9.46 9.14
N VAL A 47 -1.68 -10.01 8.94
CA VAL A 47 -0.86 -10.64 9.99
C VAL A 47 -0.47 -9.64 11.08
N GLU A 48 -0.11 -8.43 10.69
CA GLU A 48 0.30 -7.37 11.62
C GLU A 48 -0.89 -6.60 12.20
N LYS A 49 -2.12 -6.90 11.76
CA LYS A 49 -3.36 -6.21 12.16
C LYS A 49 -3.26 -4.69 11.98
N LEU A 50 -2.60 -4.26 10.90
CA LEU A 50 -2.42 -2.85 10.61
C LEU A 50 -3.76 -2.20 10.20
N PRO A 51 -3.88 -0.86 10.36
CA PRO A 51 -5.05 -0.14 9.88
C PRO A 51 -5.31 -0.48 8.42
N ASP A 52 -6.56 -0.72 8.08
CA ASP A 52 -6.93 -1.25 6.78
C ASP A 52 -6.51 -0.29 5.64
N PHE A 53 -5.54 -0.71 4.82
CA PHE A 53 -5.10 0.03 3.63
C PHE A 53 -6.17 0.00 2.53
N SER A 54 -7.23 -0.82 2.69
CA SER A 54 -8.17 -1.19 1.64
C SER A 54 -9.12 -0.07 1.18
N GLY A 55 -9.43 0.90 2.05
CA GLY A 55 -10.27 2.07 1.74
C GLY A 55 -9.58 3.15 0.90
N LYS A 56 -8.33 2.89 0.52
CA LYS A 56 -7.36 3.86 0.02
C LYS A 56 -6.48 3.26 -1.11
N ARG A 57 -6.93 2.14 -1.70
CA ARG A 57 -6.26 1.47 -2.83
C ARG A 57 -6.68 2.10 -4.15
N THR A 58 -5.99 3.14 -4.59
CA THR A 58 -6.15 3.63 -5.96
C THR A 58 -5.28 2.81 -6.90
N SER A 59 -5.88 2.14 -7.90
CA SER A 59 -5.11 1.66 -9.05
C SER A 59 -4.57 2.89 -9.78
N VAL A 60 -3.25 3.01 -9.90
CA VAL A 60 -2.66 4.02 -10.78
C VAL A 60 -2.85 3.50 -12.20
N ALA A 61 -3.94 3.90 -12.85
CA ALA A 61 -4.13 3.70 -14.27
C ALA A 61 -2.91 4.32 -14.98
N ARG A 62 -2.22 3.53 -15.80
CA ARG A 62 -1.11 4.03 -16.62
C ARG A 62 -1.72 5.09 -17.53
N GLY A 63 -1.50 6.38 -17.24
CA GLY A 63 -1.86 7.45 -18.14
C GLY A 63 -1.12 7.23 -19.45
N ARG A 64 -1.79 6.72 -20.48
CA ARG A 64 -1.36 6.95 -21.85
C ARG A 64 -1.66 8.42 -22.12
N ASN A 65 -0.60 9.21 -22.22
CA ASN A 65 -0.68 10.50 -22.91
C ASN A 65 -1.17 10.21 -24.34
N PRO A 66 -2.18 10.93 -24.88
CA PRO A 66 -2.61 10.74 -26.26
C PRO A 66 -1.46 10.93 -27.26
#